data_AF-A0A7C5SSD8-F1
#
_entry.id   AF-A0A7C5SSD8-F1
#
_cell.length_a   1.000
_cell.length_b   1.000
_cell.length_c   1.000
_cell.angle_alpha   90.00
_cell.angle_beta   90.00
_cell.angle_gamma   90.00
#
_symmetry.space_group_name_H-M   'P 1'
#
loop_
_entity.id
_entity.type
_entity.pdbx_description
1 polymer ?
#
loop_
_entity_poly.entity_id
_entity_poly.type
_entity_poly.pdbx_seq_one_letter_code
_entity_poly.pdbx_strand_id
1 'polypeptide(L)'
;MQRIHYFATEQDRDALFAAMCDLFIVLGDNGEPLRARLFEQYRRCLQPRQAECLQAFTGSRGLRDDLAFLPGECLFRKSSVEPVCLSAPALRTVAEDPLSVADSYIENSQFDMAVDYMRSQLEKNSASEAMTMKLIELYRATGNTAALARDAEKFSKNKTLSPLWQAAIERLKNLSMSAGDSS
;
A
#
# COMPACT_ATOMS: atom_id res chain seq x y z
N MET A 1 -9.02 -13.63 0.65
CA MET A 1 -10.45 -13.63 0.24
C MET A 1 -10.79 -14.77 -0.72
N GLN A 2 -10.00 -15.03 -1.77
CA GLN A 2 -10.25 -16.13 -2.72
C GLN A 2 -10.45 -17.50 -2.06
N ARG A 3 -9.64 -17.85 -1.05
CA ARG A 3 -9.74 -19.13 -0.31
C ARG A 3 -11.09 -19.32 0.43
N ILE A 4 -11.63 -18.26 1.05
CA ILE A 4 -12.93 -18.30 1.75
C ILE A 4 -14.05 -18.54 0.75
N HIS A 5 -14.05 -17.80 -0.37
CA HIS A 5 -15.07 -17.94 -1.40
C HIS A 5 -15.04 -19.33 -2.07
N TYR A 6 -13.84 -19.85 -2.32
CA TYR A 6 -13.64 -21.19 -2.86
C TYR A 6 -14.29 -22.26 -1.96
N PHE A 7 -13.94 -22.31 -0.67
CA PHE A 7 -14.51 -23.32 0.24
C PHE A 7 -16.00 -23.13 0.52
N ALA A 8 -16.50 -21.89 0.48
CA ALA A 8 -17.93 -21.65 0.55
C ALA A 8 -18.68 -22.23 -0.65
N THR A 9 -18.06 -22.22 -1.84
CA THR A 9 -18.65 -22.76 -3.07
C THR A 9 -18.61 -24.29 -3.07
N GLU A 10 -17.50 -24.88 -2.63
CA GLU A 10 -17.33 -26.34 -2.49
C GLU A 10 -18.13 -26.94 -1.31
N GLN A 11 -18.79 -26.12 -0.50
CA GLN A 11 -19.51 -26.52 0.72
C GLN A 11 -18.64 -27.24 1.76
N ASP A 12 -17.32 -27.07 1.71
CA ASP A 12 -16.39 -27.58 2.70
C ASP A 12 -16.41 -26.67 3.93
N ARG A 13 -17.27 -27.01 4.89
CA ARG A 13 -17.54 -26.19 6.07
C ARG A 13 -16.33 -26.09 7.00
N ASP A 14 -15.54 -27.16 7.10
CA ASP A 14 -14.39 -27.20 8.00
C ASP A 14 -13.22 -26.39 7.43
N ALA A 15 -12.97 -26.49 6.12
CA ALA A 15 -11.98 -25.66 5.45
C ALA A 15 -12.39 -24.18 5.39
N LEU A 16 -13.69 -23.90 5.21
CA LEU A 16 -14.24 -22.55 5.29
C LEU A 16 -14.02 -21.95 6.69
N PHE A 17 -14.39 -22.68 7.74
CA PHE A 17 -14.19 -22.25 9.12
C PHE A 17 -12.71 -21.98 9.41
N ALA A 18 -11.81 -22.88 9.00
CA ALA A 18 -10.37 -22.70 9.16
C ALA A 18 -9.85 -21.45 8.45
N ALA A 19 -10.28 -21.20 7.20
CA ALA A 19 -9.88 -20.03 6.44
C ALA A 19 -10.42 -18.71 7.04
N MET A 20 -11.62 -18.75 7.65
CA MET A 20 -12.17 -17.60 8.37
C MET A 20 -11.40 -17.32 9.67
N CYS A 21 -11.06 -18.35 10.44
CA CYS A 21 -10.21 -18.22 11.62
C CYS A 21 -8.85 -17.62 11.26
N ASP A 22 -8.19 -18.12 10.21
CA ASP A 22 -6.90 -17.60 9.73
C ASP A 22 -7.00 -16.10 9.44
N LEU A 23 -8.06 -15.67 8.75
CA LEU A 23 -8.26 -14.25 8.45
C LEU A 23 -8.57 -13.41 9.71
N PHE A 24 -9.36 -13.94 10.64
CA PHE A 24 -9.71 -13.24 11.88
C PHE A 24 -8.46 -12.98 12.74
N ILE A 25 -7.51 -13.92 12.76
CA ILE A 25 -6.20 -13.77 13.42
C ILE A 25 -5.39 -12.66 12.75
N VAL A 26 -5.24 -12.70 11.42
CA VAL A 26 -4.48 -11.70 10.65
C VAL A 26 -5.03 -10.29 10.86
N LEU A 27 -6.36 -10.16 10.93
CA LEU A 27 -7.01 -8.86 11.09
C LEU A 27 -6.84 -8.26 12.50
N GLY A 28 -6.53 -9.07 13.51
CA GLY A 28 -6.30 -8.60 14.89
C GLY A 28 -7.44 -7.71 15.40
N ASP A 29 -7.12 -6.58 16.02
CA ASP A 29 -8.16 -5.68 16.55
C ASP A 29 -8.74 -4.74 15.47
N ASN A 30 -7.97 -4.45 14.41
CA ASN A 30 -8.30 -3.41 13.42
C ASN A 30 -9.31 -3.84 12.34
N GLY A 31 -9.74 -5.11 12.33
CA GLY A 31 -10.60 -5.65 11.28
C GLY A 31 -12.06 -5.89 11.66
N GLU A 32 -12.57 -5.30 12.74
CA GLU A 32 -13.95 -5.52 13.21
C GLU A 32 -15.01 -5.40 12.09
N PRO A 33 -15.06 -4.29 11.30
CA PRO A 33 -16.10 -4.15 10.26
C PRO A 33 -16.02 -5.25 9.20
N LEU A 34 -14.81 -5.70 8.87
CA LEU A 34 -14.61 -6.76 7.88
C LEU A 34 -14.98 -8.14 8.44
N ARG A 35 -14.63 -8.42 9.70
CA ARG A 35 -15.00 -9.67 10.38
C ARG A 35 -16.52 -9.82 10.47
N ALA A 36 -17.21 -8.77 10.92
CA ALA A 36 -18.67 -8.76 11.04
C ALA A 36 -19.35 -8.99 9.67
N ARG A 37 -18.90 -8.29 8.64
CA ARG A 37 -19.43 -8.44 7.27
C ARG A 37 -19.23 -9.86 6.73
N LEU A 38 -18.03 -10.42 6.90
CA LEU A 38 -17.71 -11.77 6.44
C LEU A 38 -18.50 -12.83 7.22
N PHE A 39 -18.62 -12.67 8.53
CA PHE A 39 -19.43 -13.57 9.35
C PHE A 39 -20.87 -13.60 8.87
N GLU A 40 -21.52 -12.44 8.70
CA GLU A 40 -22.91 -12.41 8.25
C GLU A 40 -23.07 -12.99 6.85
N GLN A 41 -22.11 -12.75 5.96
CA GLN A 41 -22.11 -13.28 4.60
C GLN A 41 -22.04 -14.82 4.57
N TYR A 42 -21.20 -15.42 5.40
CA TYR A 42 -20.90 -16.86 5.34
C TYR A 42 -21.51 -17.69 6.47
N ARG A 43 -22.25 -17.09 7.43
CA ARG A 43 -22.80 -17.81 8.60
C ARG A 43 -23.65 -19.03 8.25
N ARG A 44 -24.37 -18.98 7.13
CA ARG A 44 -25.24 -20.07 6.67
C ARG A 44 -24.46 -21.27 6.12
N CYS A 45 -23.20 -21.06 5.75
CA CYS A 45 -22.31 -22.10 5.26
C CYS A 45 -21.53 -22.79 6.38
N LEU A 46 -21.62 -22.29 7.62
CA LEU A 46 -20.94 -22.83 8.79
C LEU A 46 -21.83 -23.80 9.57
N GLN A 47 -21.21 -24.72 10.33
CA GLN A 47 -21.94 -25.47 11.34
C GLN A 47 -22.36 -24.55 12.50
N PRO A 48 -23.45 -24.84 13.24
CA PRO A 48 -23.90 -24.00 14.36
C PRO A 48 -22.80 -23.70 15.38
N ARG A 49 -22.04 -24.71 15.79
CA ARG A 49 -20.91 -24.55 16.73
C ARG A 49 -19.78 -23.66 16.19
N GLN A 50 -19.50 -23.75 14.88
CA GLN A 50 -18.50 -22.92 14.22
C GLN A 50 -18.97 -21.47 14.13
N ALA A 51 -20.25 -21.26 13.85
CA ALA A 51 -20.86 -19.93 13.80
C ALA A 51 -20.87 -19.26 15.17
N GLU A 52 -21.29 -19.98 16.22
CA GLU A 52 -21.22 -19.51 17.62
C GLU A 52 -19.78 -19.13 18.01
N CYS A 53 -18.81 -19.96 17.62
CA CYS A 53 -17.40 -19.69 17.86
C CYS A 53 -16.94 -18.40 17.17
N LEU A 54 -17.16 -18.24 15.86
CA LEU A 54 -16.74 -17.03 15.14
C LEU A 54 -17.47 -15.77 15.63
N GLN A 55 -18.74 -15.89 16.01
CA GLN A 55 -19.54 -14.78 16.51
C GLN A 55 -18.93 -14.14 17.77
N ALA A 56 -18.32 -14.96 18.64
CA ALA A 56 -17.63 -14.44 19.83
C ALA A 56 -16.45 -13.51 19.48
N PHE A 57 -15.91 -13.58 18.25
CA PHE A 57 -14.76 -12.82 17.78
C PHE A 57 -15.09 -11.78 16.70
N THR A 58 -16.37 -11.53 16.40
CA THR A 58 -16.74 -10.48 15.45
C THR A 58 -16.63 -9.07 16.04
N GLY A 59 -16.56 -8.93 17.36
CA GLY A 59 -16.46 -7.64 18.04
C GLY A 59 -15.04 -7.10 18.15
N SER A 60 -14.84 -6.20 19.13
CA SER A 60 -13.59 -5.44 19.32
C SER A 60 -12.40 -6.31 19.75
N ARG A 61 -12.66 -7.51 20.28
CA ARG A 61 -11.63 -8.47 20.65
C ARG A 61 -11.41 -9.45 19.49
N GLY A 62 -10.28 -9.30 18.79
CA GLY A 62 -9.86 -10.23 17.75
C GLY A 62 -9.47 -11.60 18.33
N LEU A 63 -9.21 -12.56 17.42
CA LEU A 63 -8.74 -13.89 17.79
C LEU A 63 -7.23 -13.86 18.03
N ARG A 64 -6.77 -13.95 19.30
CA ARG A 64 -5.34 -13.79 19.66
C ARG A 64 -4.77 -14.88 20.56
N ASP A 65 -5.41 -15.15 21.70
CA ASP A 65 -4.69 -15.76 22.83
C ASP A 65 -5.00 -17.25 23.06
N ASP A 66 -6.04 -17.79 22.44
CA ASP A 66 -6.40 -19.20 22.57
C ASP A 66 -6.56 -19.83 21.20
N LEU A 67 -5.50 -20.45 20.70
CA LEU A 67 -5.50 -21.15 19.41
C LEU A 67 -5.79 -22.65 19.58
N ALA A 68 -6.02 -23.13 20.82
CA ALA A 68 -6.20 -24.56 21.09
C ALA A 68 -7.49 -25.10 20.47
N PHE A 69 -8.50 -24.24 20.32
CA PHE A 69 -9.78 -24.61 19.70
C PHE A 69 -9.75 -24.57 18.16
N LEU A 70 -8.68 -24.04 17.54
CA LEU A 70 -8.63 -23.89 16.09
C LEU A 70 -8.68 -25.25 15.39
N PRO A 71 -9.37 -25.36 14.23
CA PRO A 71 -9.31 -26.54 13.37
C PRO A 71 -7.87 -26.96 13.04
N GLY A 72 -7.67 -28.25 12.80
CA GLY A 72 -6.39 -28.79 12.31
C GLY A 72 -5.94 -28.10 11.04
N GLU A 73 -6.87 -27.71 10.17
CA GLU A 73 -6.61 -27.07 8.87
C GLU A 73 -6.31 -25.56 8.92
N CYS A 74 -6.28 -24.95 10.11
CA CYS A 74 -5.80 -23.58 10.26
C CYS A 74 -4.29 -23.50 9.97
N LEU A 75 -3.91 -22.53 9.15
CA LEU A 75 -2.50 -22.29 8.81
C LEU A 75 -1.69 -21.96 10.07
N PHE A 76 -2.28 -21.18 10.98
CA PHE A 76 -1.66 -20.77 12.25
C PHE A 76 -1.55 -21.89 13.28
N ARG A 77 -2.25 -23.02 13.11
CA ARG A 77 -2.15 -24.18 14.00
C ARG A 77 -1.02 -25.13 13.60
N LYS A 78 -0.83 -25.33 12.28
CA LYS A 78 0.22 -26.21 11.74
C LYS A 78 1.62 -25.59 11.84
N SER A 79 1.68 -24.25 11.90
CA SER A 79 2.93 -23.54 12.08
C SER A 79 3.20 -23.35 13.58
N SER A 80 4.07 -24.17 14.18
CA SER A 80 4.86 -23.75 15.36
C SER A 80 5.90 -22.69 14.96
N VAL A 81 5.54 -21.82 14.03
CA VAL A 81 6.34 -20.68 13.64
C VAL A 81 6.06 -19.72 14.76
N GLU A 82 7.04 -19.56 15.66
CA GLU A 82 7.09 -18.39 16.53
C GLU A 82 6.64 -17.20 15.69
N PRO A 83 5.67 -16.39 16.15
CA PRO A 83 5.28 -15.21 15.40
C PRO A 83 6.60 -14.52 15.07
N VAL A 84 6.96 -14.52 13.78
CA VAL A 84 8.03 -13.67 13.31
C VAL A 84 7.41 -12.31 13.49
N CYS A 85 7.60 -11.80 14.70
CA CYS A 85 7.47 -10.41 14.99
C CYS A 85 8.47 -9.85 13.99
N LEU A 86 7.96 -9.37 12.87
CA LEU A 86 8.60 -8.31 12.14
C LEU A 86 8.55 -7.10 13.09
N SER A 87 9.20 -7.20 14.26
CA SER A 87 10.00 -6.13 14.80
C SER A 87 10.85 -5.76 13.62
N ALA A 88 10.38 -4.75 12.88
CA ALA A 88 11.15 -4.12 11.83
C ALA A 88 12.55 -4.01 12.44
N PRO A 89 13.55 -4.75 11.92
CA PRO A 89 14.87 -4.74 12.53
C PRO A 89 15.20 -3.28 12.63
N ALA A 90 15.42 -2.77 13.85
CA ALA A 90 15.57 -1.34 14.12
C ALA A 90 16.44 -0.81 13.00
N LEU A 91 15.81 -0.10 12.06
CA LEU A 91 16.38 0.12 10.73
C LEU A 91 17.67 0.83 11.03
N ARG A 92 18.78 0.09 10.93
CA ARG A 92 20.06 0.71 10.71
C ARG A 92 19.83 1.35 9.38
N THR A 93 19.50 2.64 9.42
CA THR A 93 19.33 3.49 8.27
C THR A 93 20.68 3.54 7.59
N VAL A 94 21.03 2.46 6.88
CA VAL A 94 21.77 2.59 5.65
C VAL A 94 20.93 3.60 4.89
N ALA A 95 21.48 4.79 4.70
CA ALA A 95 20.79 5.84 3.99
C ALA A 95 20.47 5.28 2.61
N GLU A 96 19.23 4.79 2.44
CA GLU A 96 18.76 4.26 1.19
C GLU A 96 18.85 5.39 0.16
N ASP A 97 19.45 5.09 -0.98
CA ASP A 97 19.55 6.06 -2.07
C ASP A 97 18.13 6.47 -2.49
N PRO A 98 17.76 7.76 -2.37
CA PRO A 98 16.44 8.23 -2.74
C PRO A 98 16.02 7.84 -4.16
N LEU A 99 16.97 7.73 -5.09
CA LEU A 99 16.67 7.34 -6.47
C LEU A 99 16.24 5.88 -6.56
N SER A 100 16.93 4.98 -5.83
CA SER A 100 16.59 3.55 -5.80
C SER A 100 15.20 3.29 -5.20
N VAL A 101 14.82 4.04 -4.17
CA VAL A 101 13.48 3.94 -3.57
C VAL A 101 12.41 4.43 -4.55
N ALA A 102 12.66 5.55 -5.24
CA ALA A 102 11.74 6.03 -6.27
C ALA A 102 11.59 5.04 -7.43
N ASP A 103 12.68 4.40 -7.86
CA ASP A 103 12.64 3.35 -8.89
C ASP A 103 11.80 2.16 -8.45
N SER A 104 11.89 1.74 -7.19
CA SER A 104 11.05 0.67 -6.65
C SER A 104 9.56 1.01 -6.73
N TYR A 105 9.18 2.27 -6.45
CA TYR A 105 7.79 2.70 -6.63
C TYR A 105 7.36 2.68 -8.10
N ILE A 106 8.23 3.11 -9.02
CA ILE A 106 7.96 3.09 -10.46
C ILE A 106 7.76 1.66 -10.97
N GLU A 107 8.64 0.72 -10.58
CA GLU A 107 8.55 -0.70 -10.94
C GLU A 107 7.22 -1.33 -10.51
N ASN A 108 6.69 -0.88 -9.37
CA ASN A 108 5.40 -1.31 -8.85
C ASN A 108 4.21 -0.47 -9.38
N SER A 109 4.42 0.36 -10.39
CA SER A 109 3.40 1.26 -10.99
C SER A 109 2.77 2.25 -9.99
N GLN A 110 3.47 2.58 -8.90
CA GLN A 110 3.04 3.50 -7.85
C GLN A 110 3.59 4.91 -8.09
N PHE A 111 3.25 5.51 -9.24
CA PHE A 111 3.81 6.80 -9.67
C PHE A 111 3.53 7.95 -8.70
N ASP A 112 2.33 8.01 -8.09
CA ASP A 112 1.98 9.05 -7.12
C ASP A 112 2.89 8.97 -5.88
N MET A 113 3.16 7.76 -5.40
CA MET A 113 4.08 7.52 -4.27
C MET A 113 5.51 7.91 -4.64
N ALA A 114 5.95 7.59 -5.86
CA ALA A 114 7.28 8.01 -6.36
C ALA A 114 7.41 9.54 -6.38
N VAL A 115 6.39 10.25 -6.88
CA VAL A 115 6.36 11.72 -6.93
C VAL A 115 6.43 12.32 -5.53
N ASP A 116 5.57 11.87 -4.62
CA ASP A 116 5.52 12.41 -3.25
C ASP A 116 6.80 12.11 -2.47
N TYR A 117 7.36 10.90 -2.63
CA TYR A 117 8.64 10.55 -2.05
C TYR A 117 9.76 11.47 -2.55
N MET A 118 9.90 11.63 -3.87
CA MET A 118 10.93 12.49 -4.46
C MET A 118 10.78 13.96 -4.03
N ARG A 119 9.55 14.47 -3.94
CA ARG A 119 9.28 15.82 -3.42
C ARG A 119 9.79 15.98 -1.99
N SER A 120 9.49 15.00 -1.12
CA SER A 120 9.93 15.02 0.28
C SER A 120 11.46 14.99 0.43
N GLN A 121 12.17 14.33 -0.50
CA GLN A 121 13.64 14.28 -0.48
C GLN A 121 14.26 15.57 -1.00
N LEU A 122 13.68 16.18 -2.04
CA LEU A 122 14.09 17.50 -2.54
C LEU A 122 13.81 18.64 -1.55
N GLU A 123 12.81 18.50 -0.68
CA GLU A 123 12.60 19.44 0.42
C GLU A 123 13.74 19.41 1.45
N LYS A 124 14.38 18.24 1.64
CA LYS A 124 15.55 18.07 2.52
C LYS A 124 16.86 18.45 1.84
N ASN A 125 16.98 18.17 0.54
CA ASN A 125 18.16 18.47 -0.27
C ASN A 125 17.76 19.01 -1.65
N SER A 126 17.47 20.31 -1.71
CA SER A 126 16.96 20.98 -2.91
C SER A 126 18.01 21.20 -4.00
N ALA A 127 19.29 20.96 -3.72
CA ALA A 127 20.39 21.16 -4.66
C ALA A 127 20.71 19.93 -5.52
N SER A 128 20.05 18.79 -5.29
CA SER A 128 20.31 17.57 -6.05
C SER A 128 19.70 17.63 -7.46
N GLU A 129 20.55 17.77 -8.46
CA GLU A 129 20.16 17.76 -9.87
C GLU A 129 19.58 16.42 -10.31
N ALA A 130 20.18 15.31 -9.88
CA ALA A 130 19.69 13.97 -10.22
C ALA A 130 18.26 13.75 -9.73
N MET A 131 17.96 14.15 -8.49
CA MET A 131 16.61 14.06 -7.95
C MET A 131 15.62 14.98 -8.66
N THR A 132 16.07 16.19 -9.01
CA THR A 132 15.28 17.15 -9.78
C THR A 132 14.91 16.59 -11.16
N MET A 133 15.87 16.02 -11.90
CA MET A 133 15.61 15.41 -13.20
C MET A 133 14.60 14.27 -13.09
N LYS A 134 14.78 13.37 -12.11
CA LYS A 134 13.89 12.22 -11.91
C LYS A 134 12.45 12.66 -11.62
N LEU A 135 12.26 13.69 -10.79
CA LEU A 135 10.93 14.23 -10.51
C LEU A 135 10.28 14.87 -11.75
N ILE A 136 11.06 15.61 -12.56
CA ILE A 136 10.57 16.17 -13.83
C ILE A 136 10.17 15.05 -14.81
N GLU A 137 10.94 13.97 -14.89
CA GLU A 137 10.61 12.80 -15.71
C GLU A 137 9.30 12.14 -15.26
N LEU A 138 9.12 11.96 -13.94
CA LEU A 138 7.88 11.45 -13.37
C LEU A 138 6.66 12.31 -13.73
N TYR A 139 6.79 13.64 -13.67
CA TYR A 139 5.72 14.54 -14.09
C TYR A 139 5.40 14.46 -15.58
N ARG A 140 6.41 14.25 -16.43
CA ARG A 140 6.20 14.04 -17.86
C ARG A 140 5.50 12.71 -18.14
N ALA A 141 5.93 11.64 -17.48
CA ALA A 141 5.35 10.30 -17.64
C ALA A 141 3.88 10.26 -17.20
N THR A 142 3.53 11.00 -16.14
CA THR A 142 2.17 11.07 -15.60
C THR A 142 1.30 12.15 -16.26
N GLY A 143 1.88 13.00 -17.11
CA GLY A 143 1.18 14.14 -17.73
C GLY A 143 0.75 15.23 -16.74
N ASN A 144 1.27 15.22 -15.51
CA ASN A 144 0.84 16.14 -14.45
C ASN A 144 1.60 17.48 -14.51
N THR A 145 1.34 18.23 -15.58
CA THR A 145 1.99 19.52 -15.87
C THR A 145 1.68 20.60 -14.84
N ALA A 146 0.48 20.56 -14.25
CA ALA A 146 0.06 21.47 -13.18
C ALA A 146 0.89 21.27 -11.90
N ALA A 147 1.16 20.02 -11.50
CA ALA A 147 2.03 19.75 -10.36
C ALA A 147 3.47 20.16 -10.63
N LEU A 148 3.99 19.90 -11.83
CA LEU A 148 5.32 20.36 -12.26
C LEU A 148 5.47 21.88 -12.13
N ALA A 149 4.48 22.66 -12.61
CA ALA A 149 4.51 24.12 -12.50
C ALA A 149 4.54 24.60 -11.04
N ARG A 150 3.69 24.01 -10.17
CA ARG A 150 3.65 24.35 -8.73
C ARG A 150 4.96 24.04 -8.03
N ASP A 151 5.53 22.87 -8.28
CA ASP A 151 6.78 22.45 -7.63
C ASP A 151 7.96 23.28 -8.13
N ALA A 152 8.02 23.57 -9.43
CA ALA A 152 9.05 24.45 -9.97
C ALA A 152 9.00 25.84 -9.32
N GLU A 153 7.80 26.42 -9.13
CA GLU A 153 7.65 27.68 -8.39
C GLU A 153 8.08 27.54 -6.93
N LYS A 154 7.68 26.46 -6.25
CA LYS A 154 8.04 26.20 -4.85
C LYS A 154 9.55 26.11 -4.66
N PHE A 155 10.23 25.31 -5.48
CA PHE A 155 11.68 25.12 -5.38
C PHE A 155 12.48 26.33 -5.91
N SER A 156 11.87 27.20 -6.72
CA SER A 156 12.47 28.48 -7.15
C SER A 156 12.68 29.49 -6.03
N LYS A 157 11.78 29.49 -5.03
CA LYS A 157 11.77 30.49 -3.97
C LYS A 157 12.87 30.26 -2.92
N ASN A 158 13.40 29.04 -2.82
CA ASN A 158 14.31 28.64 -1.75
C ASN A 158 15.81 28.76 -2.08
N LYS A 159 16.21 29.00 -3.34
CA LYS A 159 17.56 29.36 -3.82
C LYS A 159 17.55 29.38 -5.35
N THR A 160 18.66 29.79 -5.96
CA THR A 160 18.90 29.81 -7.41
C THR A 160 18.28 28.59 -8.06
N LEU A 161 17.19 28.82 -8.81
CA LEU A 161 16.45 27.77 -9.49
C LEU A 161 17.45 26.95 -10.32
N SER A 162 17.53 25.64 -10.07
CA SER A 162 18.33 24.77 -10.92
C SER A 162 17.88 25.01 -12.38
N PRO A 163 18.82 25.22 -13.33
CA PRO A 163 18.51 25.42 -14.75
C PRO A 163 17.56 24.36 -15.32
N LEU A 164 17.53 23.17 -14.70
CA LEU A 164 16.63 22.06 -15.03
C LEU A 164 15.14 22.42 -14.90
N TRP A 165 14.75 23.12 -13.83
CA TRP A 165 13.36 23.54 -13.63
C TRP A 165 12.94 24.59 -14.66
N GLN A 166 13.85 25.52 -14.98
CA GLN A 166 13.66 26.54 -16.01
C GLN A 166 13.44 25.89 -17.39
N ALA A 167 14.32 24.97 -17.77
CA ALA A 167 14.22 24.24 -19.02
C ALA A 167 12.93 23.39 -19.09
N ALA A 168 12.49 22.80 -17.97
CA ALA A 168 11.26 22.04 -17.92
C ALA A 168 10.00 22.91 -18.13
N ILE A 169 9.93 24.08 -17.48
CA ILE A 169 8.82 25.02 -17.65
C ILE A 169 8.77 25.57 -19.08
N GLU A 170 9.89 26.01 -19.64
CA GLU A 170 9.92 26.56 -21.00
C GLU A 170 9.48 25.53 -22.04
N ARG A 171 9.88 24.27 -21.87
CA ARG A 171 9.42 23.19 -22.75
C ARG A 171 7.92 22.94 -22.66
N LEU A 172 7.33 23.06 -21.46
CA LEU A 172 5.87 22.97 -21.29
C LEU A 172 5.14 24.11 -22.03
N LYS A 173 5.63 25.35 -21.90
CA LYS A 173 5.03 26.51 -22.59
C LYS A 173 5.05 26.33 -24.10
N ASN A 174 6.18 25.87 -24.65
CA ASN A 174 6.31 25.63 -26.09
C ASN A 174 5.35 24.55 -26.60
N LEU A 175 5.13 23.49 -25.83
CA LEU A 175 4.14 22.45 -26.17
C LEU A 175 2.70 22.96 -26.14
N SER A 176 2.35 23.88 -25.22
CA SER A 176 1.02 24.50 -25.19
C SER A 176 0.75 25.44 -26.36
N MET A 177 1.77 26.10 -26.90
CA MET A 177 1.63 27.03 -28.03
C MET A 177 1.49 26.29 -29.37
N SER A 178 2.21 25.17 -29.57
CA SER A 178 2.10 24.41 -30.83
C SER A 178 0.76 23.68 -31.02
N ALA A 179 0.04 23.39 -29.94
CA ALA A 179 -1.28 22.76 -30.01
C ALA A 179 -2.40 23.73 -30.41
N GLY A 180 -2.18 25.05 -30.36
CA GLY A 180 -3.17 26.08 -30.68
C GLY A 180 -3.28 26.45 -32.17
N ASP A 181 -2.25 26.19 -32.97
CA ASP A 181 -2.15 26.69 -34.36
C ASP A 181 -2.58 25.67 -35.44
N SER A 182 -3.25 24.57 -35.06
CA SER A 182 -3.69 23.51 -35.98
C SER A 182 -5.22 23.46 -36.22
N SER A 183 -5.94 24.56 -36.00
CA SER A 183 -7.39 24.67 -36.28
C SER A 183 -7.69 25.40 -37.58
#